data_AF-A0A923V5K6-F1
#
_entry.id   AF-A0A923V5K6-F1
#
_cell.length_a   1.000
_cell.length_b   1.000
_cell.length_c   1.000
_cell.angle_alpha   90.00
_cell.angle_beta   90.00
_cell.angle_gamma   90.00
#
_symmetry.space_group_name_H-M   'P 1'
#
loop_
_entity.id
_entity.type
_entity.pdbx_description
1 polymer ?
#
loop_
_entity_poly.entity_id
_entity_poly.type
_entity_poly.pdbx_seq_one_letter_code
_entity_poly.pdbx_strand_id
1 'polypeptide(L)'
;MKKPKISFRVLGDSGPLSISWFAGPKGDAVESNNSIGVGFFSPDGELLAVEFDDLEQKKDHQILEFDRYQIEVEINNGKVSHKLKEVKKINRKKTRRATPADL
;
A
#
# COMPACT_ATOMS: atom_id res chain seq x y z
N MET A 1 10.56 -5.11 8.96
CA MET A 1 10.19 -4.68 7.59
C MET A 1 11.44 -4.16 6.89
N LYS A 2 11.60 -4.43 5.58
CA LYS A 2 12.69 -3.84 4.78
C LYS A 2 12.48 -2.32 4.68
N LYS A 3 13.56 -1.57 4.44
CA LYS A 3 13.44 -0.13 4.14
C LYS A 3 12.54 0.04 2.90
N PRO A 4 11.49 0.87 2.98
CA PRO A 4 10.62 1.13 1.85
C PRO A 4 11.38 1.82 0.72
N LYS A 5 11.06 1.45 -0.51
CA LYS A 5 11.45 2.19 -1.71
C LYS A 5 10.34 3.17 -2.03
N ILE A 6 10.68 4.45 -2.11
CA ILE A 6 9.75 5.54 -2.41
C ILE A 6 10.11 6.09 -3.79
N SER A 7 9.11 6.27 -4.65
CA SER A 7 9.25 6.85 -5.98
C SER A 7 8.14 7.88 -6.18
N PHE A 8 8.50 9.16 -6.26
CA PHE A 8 7.58 10.25 -6.48
C PHE A 8 7.83 10.85 -7.87
N ARG A 9 6.88 10.65 -8.79
CA ARG A 9 7.03 11.03 -10.20
C ARG A 9 6.26 12.31 -10.48
N VAL A 10 6.84 13.44 -10.05
CA VAL A 10 6.23 14.76 -10.20
C VAL A 10 6.32 15.23 -11.66
N LEU A 11 5.19 15.70 -12.20
CA LEU A 11 5.10 16.37 -13.50
C LEU A 11 4.44 17.74 -13.28
N GLY A 12 5.24 18.81 -13.25
CA GLY A 12 4.77 20.13 -12.82
C GLY A 12 4.83 20.24 -11.29
N ASP A 13 3.69 20.48 -10.65
CA ASP A 13 3.60 20.69 -9.20
C ASP A 13 3.07 19.46 -8.43
N SER A 14 2.53 18.46 -9.12
CA SER A 14 1.99 17.23 -8.52
C SER A 14 2.36 15.98 -9.31
N GLY A 15 2.10 14.81 -8.73
CA GLY A 15 2.16 13.55 -9.45
C GLY A 15 1.95 12.32 -8.57
N PRO A 16 1.99 11.12 -9.17
CA PRO A 16 1.79 9.88 -8.42
C PRO A 16 3.00 9.55 -7.55
N LEU A 17 2.72 8.95 -6.39
CA LEU A 17 3.72 8.49 -5.44
C LEU A 17 3.56 7.02 -5.12
N SER A 18 4.60 6.23 -5.36
CA SER A 18 4.63 4.81 -4.99
C SER A 18 5.54 4.55 -3.80
N ILE A 19 5.08 3.72 -2.87
CA ILE A 19 5.85 3.19 -1.75
C ILE A 19 5.82 1.67 -1.83
N SER A 20 6.98 1.02 -1.86
CA SER A 20 7.09 -0.44 -1.90
C SER A 20 7.93 -0.97 -0.77
N TRP A 21 7.40 -1.94 -0.02
CA TRP A 21 8.12 -2.69 1.01
C TRP A 21 8.64 -4.04 0.50
N PHE A 22 8.23 -4.43 -0.72
CA PHE A 22 8.57 -5.69 -1.35
C PHE A 22 9.35 -5.48 -2.65
N ALA A 23 10.30 -6.38 -2.94
CA ALA A 23 11.18 -6.27 -4.12
C ALA A 23 10.78 -7.19 -5.29
N GLY A 24 9.80 -8.06 -5.09
CA GLY A 24 9.30 -8.98 -6.11
C GLY A 24 8.04 -8.46 -6.81
N PRO A 25 7.36 -9.33 -7.56
CA PRO A 25 6.08 -9.00 -8.20
C PRO A 25 5.09 -8.44 -7.19
N LYS A 26 4.44 -7.34 -7.56
CA LYS A 26 3.29 -6.82 -6.81
C LYS A 26 2.15 -7.82 -7.01
N GLY A 27 1.46 -8.20 -5.95
CA GLY A 27 0.28 -9.08 -6.04
C GLY A 27 -0.93 -8.31 -6.54
N ASP A 28 -2.13 -8.69 -6.09
CA ASP A 28 -3.37 -8.10 -6.58
C ASP A 28 -3.48 -6.63 -6.19
N ALA A 29 -3.82 -5.79 -7.16
CA ALA A 29 -4.12 -4.38 -6.94
C ALA A 29 -5.56 -4.24 -6.42
N VAL A 30 -5.73 -3.46 -5.37
CA VAL A 30 -7.01 -3.15 -4.74
C VAL A 30 -7.12 -1.64 -4.59
N GLU A 31 -8.22 -1.08 -5.06
CA GLU A 31 -8.53 0.34 -4.90
C GLU A 31 -8.69 0.68 -3.41
N SER A 32 -8.21 1.86 -3.01
CA SER A 32 -8.44 2.38 -1.67
C SER A 32 -9.92 2.68 -1.45
N ASN A 33 -10.38 2.57 -0.21
CA ASN A 33 -11.78 2.81 0.18
C ASN A 33 -12.22 4.26 -0.09
N ASN A 34 -11.26 5.18 -0.18
CA ASN A 34 -11.47 6.58 -0.50
C ASN A 34 -11.07 6.98 -1.93
N SER A 35 -10.76 6.00 -2.80
CA SER A 35 -10.56 6.19 -4.24
C SER A 35 -9.50 7.23 -4.62
N ILE A 36 -8.41 7.31 -3.87
CA ILE A 36 -7.27 8.22 -4.13
C ILE A 36 -5.96 7.46 -4.34
N GLY A 37 -6.06 6.19 -4.72
CA GLY A 37 -4.91 5.34 -4.96
C GLY A 37 -5.19 3.86 -4.72
N VAL A 38 -4.14 3.06 -4.94
CA VAL A 38 -4.21 1.60 -4.93
C VAL A 38 -3.20 0.98 -3.97
N GLY A 39 -3.57 -0.17 -3.40
CA GLY A 39 -2.73 -1.03 -2.60
C GLY A 39 -2.48 -2.36 -3.31
N PHE A 40 -1.27 -2.88 -3.21
CA PHE A 40 -0.89 -4.17 -3.78
C PHE A 40 -0.70 -5.18 -2.66
N PHE A 41 -1.43 -6.29 -2.71
CA PHE A 41 -1.48 -7.27 -1.63
C PHE A 41 -0.93 -8.62 -2.05
N SER A 42 -0.26 -9.31 -1.14
CA SER A 42 0.05 -10.72 -1.31
C SER A 42 -1.22 -11.58 -1.22
N PRO A 43 -1.17 -12.85 -1.66
CA PRO A 43 -2.29 -13.79 -1.50
C PRO A 43 -2.72 -14.03 -0.05
N ASP A 44 -1.87 -13.76 0.95
CA ASP A 44 -2.21 -13.84 2.37
C ASP A 44 -2.69 -12.50 2.97
N GLY A 45 -2.83 -11.47 2.13
CA GLY A 45 -3.32 -10.14 2.50
C GLY A 45 -2.30 -9.29 3.25
N GLU A 46 -1.00 -9.50 3.03
CA GLU A 46 0.06 -8.57 3.42
C GLU A 46 0.15 -7.44 2.40
N LEU A 47 0.26 -6.20 2.88
CA LEU A 47 0.47 -5.05 2.00
C LEU A 47 1.92 -5.02 1.50
N LEU A 48 2.10 -5.08 0.19
CA LEU A 48 3.40 -5.15 -0.47
C LEU A 48 3.87 -3.77 -0.96
N ALA A 49 2.93 -2.99 -1.51
CA ALA A 49 3.17 -1.65 -2.02
C ALA A 49 1.88 -0.83 -2.06
N VAL A 50 2.01 0.47 -2.21
CA VAL A 50 0.92 1.39 -2.54
C VAL A 50 1.31 2.34 -3.66
N GLU A 51 0.31 2.93 -4.30
CA GLU A 51 0.44 4.03 -5.24
C GLU A 51 -0.69 5.04 -4.97
N PHE A 52 -0.30 6.27 -4.65
CA PHE A 52 -1.20 7.41 -4.55
C PHE A 52 -1.32 8.04 -5.94
N ASP A 53 -2.54 8.44 -6.31
CA ASP A 53 -2.83 8.89 -7.67
C ASP A 53 -2.18 10.24 -7.99
N ASP A 54 -2.40 11.23 -7.14
CA ASP A 54 -1.83 12.56 -7.31
C ASP A 54 -1.56 13.24 -5.96
N LEU A 55 -0.35 13.76 -5.80
CA LEU A 55 0.12 14.43 -4.58
C LEU A 55 0.88 15.71 -4.93
N GLU A 56 0.61 16.80 -4.21
CA GLU A 56 1.34 18.05 -4.37
C GLU A 56 2.77 17.96 -3.83
N GLN A 57 3.75 18.37 -4.64
CA GLN A 57 5.17 18.31 -4.27
C GLN A 57 5.52 19.27 -3.12
N LYS A 58 4.86 20.42 -3.03
CA LYS A 58 5.22 21.46 -2.08
C LYS A 58 4.76 21.13 -0.67
N LYS A 59 3.50 20.74 -0.52
CA LYS A 59 2.91 20.36 0.77
C LYS A 59 1.65 19.55 0.52
N ASP A 60 1.60 18.33 1.02
CA ASP A 60 0.42 17.48 0.92
C ASP A 60 0.33 16.53 2.12
N HIS A 61 -0.88 16.11 2.45
CA HIS A 61 -1.17 15.11 3.46
C HIS A 61 -2.36 14.28 3.00
N GLN A 62 -2.10 12.99 2.72
CA GLN A 62 -3.12 12.07 2.26
C GLN A 62 -3.02 10.74 3.00
N ILE A 63 -4.15 10.02 3.03
CA ILE A 63 -4.27 8.75 3.72
C ILE A 63 -5.00 7.77 2.80
N LEU A 64 -4.36 6.66 2.42
CA LEU A 64 -5.06 5.53 1.81
C LEU A 64 -5.66 4.65 2.90
N GLU A 65 -6.93 4.31 2.72
CA GLU A 65 -7.66 3.43 3.63
C GLU A 65 -7.98 2.11 2.95
N PHE A 66 -7.63 1.00 3.60
CA PHE A 66 -7.99 -0.35 3.20
C PHE A 66 -8.60 -1.07 4.40
N ASP A 67 -9.25 -2.20 4.16
CA ASP A 67 -9.91 -2.98 5.23
C ASP A 67 -9.02 -3.33 6.42
N ARG A 68 -7.73 -3.58 6.16
CA ARG A 68 -6.75 -4.00 7.19
C ARG A 68 -5.64 -2.99 7.42
N TYR A 69 -5.41 -2.05 6.50
CA TYR A 69 -4.27 -1.16 6.55
C TYR A 69 -4.67 0.28 6.30
N GLN A 70 -3.94 1.19 6.91
CA GLN A 70 -4.00 2.61 6.63
C GLN A 70 -2.58 3.09 6.33
N ILE A 71 -2.42 3.83 5.24
CA ILE A 71 -1.13 4.38 4.82
C ILE A 71 -1.29 5.88 4.76
N GLU A 72 -0.60 6.56 5.66
CA GLU A 72 -0.52 8.01 5.70
C GLU A 72 0.76 8.46 4.99
N VAL A 73 0.65 9.46 4.12
CA VAL A 73 1.77 10.15 3.47
C VAL A 73 1.69 11.63 3.79
N GLU A 74 2.84 12.20 4.12
CA GLU A 74 3.01 13.63 4.31
C GLU A 74 4.20 14.11 3.48
N ILE A 75 3.97 15.13 2.66
CA ILE A 75 4.96 15.79 1.84
C ILE A 75 5.22 17.18 2.40
N ASN A 76 6.49 17.49 2.62
CA ASN A 76 6.93 18.82 3.00
C ASN A 76 8.15 19.23 2.16
N ASN A 77 7.93 20.14 1.21
CA ASN A 77 8.93 20.67 0.28
C ASN A 77 9.71 19.55 -0.44
N GLY A 78 8.99 18.65 -1.11
CA GLY A 78 9.52 17.49 -1.82
C GLY A 78 10.00 16.34 -0.93
N LYS A 79 10.08 16.52 0.39
CA LYS A 79 10.42 15.43 1.32
C LYS A 79 9.17 14.62 1.62
N VAL A 80 9.26 13.32 1.33
CA VAL A 80 8.18 12.36 1.57
C VAL A 80 8.41 11.66 2.90
N SER A 81 7.42 11.68 3.76
CA SER A 81 7.33 10.82 4.95
C SER A 81 6.05 9.99 4.89
N HIS A 82 6.07 8.82 5.52
CA HIS A 82 4.90 7.93 5.52
C HIS A 82 4.80 7.14 6.82
N LYS A 83 3.58 6.70 7.14
CA LYS A 83 3.28 5.81 8.26
C LYS A 83 2.32 4.72 7.79
N LEU A 84 2.70 3.46 8.01
CA LEU A 84 1.83 2.30 7.81
C LEU A 84 1.25 1.87 9.15
N LYS A 85 -0.07 1.67 9.21
CA LYS A 85 -0.79 1.13 10.37
C LYS A 85 -1.65 -0.05 9.94
N GLU A 86 -1.67 -1.12 10.73
CA GLU A 86 -2.62 -2.22 10.59
C GLU A 86 -3.82 -1.96 11.51
N VAL A 87 -5.03 -1.81 10.95
CA VAL A 87 -6.21 -1.30 11.65
C VAL A 87 -7.11 -2.42 12.20
N LYS A 88 -7.08 -3.61 11.58
CA LYS A 88 -7.82 -4.80 12.02
C LYS A 88 -6.95 -6.05 11.95
N LYS A 89 -6.61 -6.62 13.12
CA LYS A 89 -6.05 -7.98 13.20
C LYS A 89 -7.15 -8.99 12.87
N ILE A 90 -7.23 -9.42 11.61
CA ILE A 90 -8.03 -10.60 11.30
C ILE A 90 -7.27 -11.80 11.86
N ASN A 91 -7.83 -12.47 12.87
CA ASN A 91 -7.33 -13.75 13.36
C ASN A 91 -7.28 -14.72 12.18
N ARG A 92 -6.08 -14.93 11.63
CA ARG A 92 -5.83 -15.88 10.53
C ARG A 92 -6.18 -17.29 11.05
N LYS A 93 -7.42 -17.75 10.87
CA LYS A 93 -7.70 -19.18 10.91
C LYS A 93 -6.97 -19.78 9.72
N LYS A 94 -5.87 -20.51 9.98
CA LYS A 94 -5.19 -21.36 9.00
C LYS A 94 -6.25 -22.26 8.37
N THR A 95 -6.71 -21.94 7.16
CA THR A 95 -7.47 -22.88 6.36
C THR A 95 -6.51 -24.02 6.02
N ARG A 96 -6.66 -25.17 6.69
CA ARG A 96 -6.00 -26.41 6.30
C ARG A 96 -6.42 -26.70 4.86
N ARG A 97 -5.45 -26.68 3.93
CA ARG A 97 -5.67 -27.20 2.58
C ARG A 97 -6.10 -28.66 2.73
N ALA A 98 -7.26 -29.01 2.17
CA ALA A 98 -7.68 -30.39 2.08
C ALA A 98 -6.75 -31.11 1.10
N THR A 99 -6.09 -32.17 1.54
CA THR A 99 -5.40 -33.13 0.67
C THR A 99 -6.44 -33.89 -0.15
N PRO A 100 -6.29 -34.02 -1.47
CA PRO A 100 -7.12 -34.92 -2.26
C PRO A 100 -6.61 -36.35 -2.02
N ALA A 101 -7.31 -37.09 -1.19
CA ALA A 101 -7.20 -38.54 -1.12
C ALA A 101 -8.64 -39.07 -1.13
N ASP A 102 -9.07 -39.54 -2.30
CA ASP A 102 -9.94 -40.70 -2.54
C ASP A 102 -10.46 -40.63 -3.98
N LEU A 103 -9.69 -41.22 -4.89
CA LEU A 103 -10.13 -41.79 -6.15
C LEU A 103 -10.01 -43.31 -6.03
#